data_AF-A0A2J6XKH5-F1
#
_entry.id   AF-A0A2J6XKH5-F1
#
_cell.length_a   1.000
_cell.length_b   1.000
_cell.length_c   1.000
_cell.angle_alpha   90.00
_cell.angle_beta   90.00
_cell.angle_gamma   90.00
#
_symmetry.space_group_name_H-M   'P 1'
#
loop_
_entity.id
_entity.type
_entity.pdbx_description
1 polymer ?
#
loop_
_entity_poly.entity_id
_entity_poly.type
_entity_poly.pdbx_seq_one_letter_code
_entity_poly.pdbx_strand_id
1 'polypeptide(L)'
;MLKETDEEINRDLERAEEYEETIGRSTILGNNRFELSTGIIIAARFADKLRRVAIISLKNIVPREIIIRDISSLNKKLYDEIVNKRKMGKLDLIKILLEVYYDENNKKLVFDNIKLIHYLTEEQCVKYGDEKVKEIIDGLEKLRAENQKLKESLDKIKLIVSQ
;
A
#
# COMPACT_ATOMS: atom_id res chain seq x y z
N MET A 1 2.48 20.47 -13.16
CA MET A 1 3.85 20.57 -12.62
C MET A 1 3.78 21.49 -11.42
N LEU A 2 4.01 20.96 -10.21
CA LEU A 2 4.29 21.78 -9.02
C LEU A 2 5.80 21.66 -8.82
N LYS A 3 6.53 22.77 -8.98
CA LYS A 3 7.92 22.86 -8.53
C LYS A 3 7.86 22.97 -7.01
N GLU A 4 8.16 21.88 -6.30
CA GLU A 4 8.51 21.96 -4.88
C GLU A 4 9.73 22.88 -4.77
N THR A 5 9.66 23.91 -3.92
CA THR A 5 10.72 24.92 -3.76
C THR A 5 11.85 24.36 -2.91
N ASP A 6 13.09 24.82 -3.15
CA ASP A 6 14.29 24.40 -2.40
C ASP A 6 14.14 24.55 -0.87
N GLU A 7 13.24 25.42 -0.43
CA GLU A 7 12.85 25.60 0.98
C GLU A 7 12.11 24.40 1.58
N GLU A 8 11.23 23.72 0.83
CA GLU A 8 10.54 22.51 1.29
C GLU A 8 11.54 21.38 1.50
N ILE A 9 12.50 21.29 0.59
CA ILE A 9 13.59 20.31 0.63
C ILE A 9 14.50 20.56 1.84
N ASN A 10 14.83 21.83 2.15
CA ASN A 10 15.64 22.17 3.31
C ASN A 10 14.91 21.96 4.65
N ARG A 11 13.62 22.27 4.74
CA ARG A 11 12.82 21.97 5.94
C ARG A 11 12.74 20.47 6.23
N ASP A 12 12.65 19.65 5.19
CA ASP A 12 12.66 18.20 5.33
C ASP A 12 14.02 17.64 5.75
N LEU A 13 15.13 18.31 5.39
CA LEU A 13 16.50 17.97 5.80
C LEU A 13 16.74 18.28 7.28
N GLU A 14 16.39 19.50 7.71
CA GLU A 14 16.54 19.95 9.10
C GLU A 14 15.74 19.03 10.05
N ARG A 15 14.54 18.63 9.61
CA ARG A 15 13.68 17.68 10.31
C ARG A 15 14.09 16.22 10.12
N ALA A 16 15.09 15.90 9.31
CA ALA A 16 15.66 14.56 9.22
C ALA A 16 16.81 14.40 10.22
N GLU A 17 17.60 15.46 10.42
CA GLU A 17 18.70 15.50 11.38
C GLU A 17 18.20 15.41 12.84
N GLU A 18 17.11 16.11 13.20
CA GLU A 18 16.51 16.02 14.54
C GLU A 18 16.03 14.60 14.92
N TYR A 19 15.73 13.73 13.95
CA TYR A 19 15.19 12.38 14.21
C TYR A 19 16.25 11.27 14.11
N GLU A 20 17.51 11.58 13.79
CA GLU A 20 18.59 10.57 13.77
C GLU A 20 18.76 9.90 15.14
N GLU A 21 18.56 10.63 16.24
CA GLU A 21 18.72 10.08 17.60
C GLU A 21 17.59 9.12 18.00
N THR A 22 16.47 9.05 17.26
CA THR A 22 15.28 8.26 17.66
C THR A 22 14.83 7.20 16.65
N ILE A 23 15.33 7.21 15.41
CA ILE A 23 14.81 6.33 14.34
C ILE A 23 15.90 5.39 13.79
N GLY A 24 16.23 4.37 14.58
CA GLY A 24 16.68 3.09 14.04
C GLY A 24 15.47 2.31 13.52
N ARG A 25 15.03 2.55 12.27
CA ARG A 25 13.91 1.80 11.65
C ARG A 25 14.24 1.21 10.27
N SER A 26 15.52 1.16 9.92
CA SER A 26 16.02 0.37 8.80
C SER A 26 16.74 -0.85 9.34
N THR A 27 16.40 -2.03 8.83
CA THR A 27 17.10 -3.27 9.13
C THR A 27 17.93 -3.65 7.92
N ILE A 28 19.22 -3.91 8.14
CA ILE A 28 20.15 -4.36 7.10
C ILE A 28 19.87 -5.84 6.87
N LEU A 29 19.39 -6.19 5.66
CA LEU A 29 19.07 -7.58 5.29
C LEU A 29 20.27 -8.32 4.67
N GLY A 30 21.39 -7.62 4.41
CA GLY A 30 22.57 -8.14 3.73
C GLY A 30 22.55 -7.86 2.21
N ASN A 31 23.72 -7.92 1.54
CA ASN A 31 23.88 -7.67 0.09
C ASN A 31 23.27 -6.34 -0.42
N ASN A 32 23.53 -5.21 0.25
CA ASN A 32 22.96 -3.90 -0.12
C ASN A 32 21.41 -3.87 -0.13
N ARG A 33 20.73 -4.81 0.54
CA ARG A 33 19.28 -4.80 0.77
C ARG A 33 18.94 -4.18 2.13
N PHE A 34 17.95 -3.30 2.11
CA PHE A 34 17.43 -2.60 3.27
C PHE A 34 15.91 -2.73 3.33
N GLU A 35 15.37 -2.98 4.50
CA GLU A 35 13.93 -2.83 4.72
C GLU A 35 13.66 -1.38 5.14
N LEU A 36 12.75 -0.71 4.42
CA LEU A 36 12.24 0.61 4.77
C LEU A 36 10.83 0.49 5.32
N SER A 37 10.61 1.11 6.47
CA SER A 37 9.31 1.16 7.13
C SER A 37 8.94 2.60 7.47
N THR A 38 7.77 3.05 7.02
CA THR A 38 7.27 4.38 7.38
C THR A 38 6.78 4.47 8.83
N GLY A 39 6.56 3.32 9.48
CA GLY A 39 5.70 3.25 10.66
C GLY A 39 4.25 3.60 10.34
N ILE A 40 3.42 3.73 11.38
CA ILE A 40 2.02 4.17 11.22
C ILE A 40 2.03 5.68 10.95
N ILE A 41 1.37 6.06 9.86
CA ILE A 41 1.27 7.44 9.41
C ILE A 41 -0.10 7.73 8.83
N ILE A 42 -0.45 9.01 8.77
CA ILE A 42 -1.61 9.49 8.03
C ILE A 42 -1.31 9.38 6.53
N ALA A 43 -2.27 8.86 5.76
CA ALA A 43 -2.14 8.64 4.32
C ALA A 43 -1.71 9.91 3.58
N ALA A 44 -2.24 11.09 3.92
CA ALA A 44 -1.84 12.34 3.27
C ALA A 44 -0.33 12.67 3.36
N ARG A 45 0.41 12.08 4.30
CA ARG A 45 1.85 12.34 4.53
C ARG A 45 2.77 11.22 4.06
N PHE A 46 2.25 10.25 3.31
CA PHE A 46 3.03 9.07 2.93
C PHE A 46 4.27 9.42 2.11
N ALA A 47 4.14 10.36 1.16
CA ALA A 47 5.20 10.74 0.25
C ALA A 47 6.41 11.35 0.99
N ASP A 48 6.15 12.32 1.85
CA ASP A 48 7.20 13.03 2.61
C ASP A 48 7.85 12.10 3.63
N LYS A 49 7.05 11.23 4.28
CA LYS A 49 7.61 10.28 5.24
C LYS A 49 8.51 9.27 4.54
N LEU A 50 8.07 8.70 3.42
CA LEU A 50 8.85 7.71 2.69
C LEU A 50 10.15 8.30 2.15
N ARG A 51 10.11 9.54 1.63
CA ARG A 51 11.28 10.30 1.19
C ARG A 51 12.29 10.49 2.32
N ARG A 52 11.85 11.00 3.48
CA ARG A 52 12.73 11.20 4.63
C ARG A 52 13.35 9.90 5.13
N VAL A 53 12.55 8.83 5.25
CA VAL A 53 13.04 7.52 5.68
C VAL A 53 14.07 6.97 4.69
N ALA A 54 13.83 7.10 3.38
CA ALA A 54 14.76 6.64 2.36
C ALA A 54 16.08 7.43 2.36
N ILE A 55 16.03 8.77 2.50
CA ILE A 55 17.22 9.61 2.57
C ILE A 55 18.06 9.21 3.78
N ILE A 56 17.47 9.16 4.97
CA ILE A 56 18.20 8.81 6.21
C ILE A 56 18.81 7.40 6.11
N SER A 57 18.05 6.45 5.56
CA SER A 57 18.49 5.05 5.52
C SER A 57 19.54 4.77 4.44
N LEU A 58 19.55 5.52 3.34
CA LEU A 58 20.39 5.24 2.17
C LEU A 58 21.48 6.30 1.93
N LYS A 59 21.53 7.42 2.69
CA LYS A 59 22.47 8.54 2.45
C LYS A 59 23.94 8.14 2.38
N ASN A 60 24.33 7.07 3.10
CA ASN A 60 25.71 6.62 3.17
C ASN A 60 26.11 5.68 2.00
N ILE A 61 25.15 5.26 1.18
CA ILE A 61 25.32 4.19 0.17
C ILE A 61 24.95 4.69 -1.22
N VAL A 62 23.92 5.53 -1.32
CA VAL A 62 23.35 5.97 -2.58
C VAL A 62 23.38 7.50 -2.67
N PRO A 63 23.84 8.08 -3.79
CA PRO A 63 23.75 9.51 -4.03
C PRO A 63 22.33 10.05 -3.85
N ARG A 64 22.22 11.22 -3.22
CA ARG A 64 20.94 11.83 -2.85
C ARG A 64 20.02 12.05 -4.05
N GLU A 65 20.57 12.44 -5.19
CA GLU A 65 19.83 12.73 -6.42
C GLU A 65 19.12 11.47 -6.94
N ILE A 66 19.76 10.30 -6.81
CA ILE A 66 19.19 9.01 -7.19
C ILE A 66 18.05 8.64 -6.25
N ILE A 67 18.24 8.81 -4.93
CA ILE A 67 17.21 8.53 -3.92
C ILE A 67 15.95 9.37 -4.21
N ILE A 68 16.10 10.69 -4.39
CA ILE A 68 14.98 11.60 -4.63
C ILE A 68 14.24 11.22 -5.91
N ARG A 69 14.98 10.97 -7.01
CA ARG A 69 14.39 10.59 -8.30
C ARG A 69 13.56 9.31 -8.21
N ASP A 70 14.16 8.27 -7.63
CA ASP A 70 13.55 6.93 -7.65
C ASP A 70 12.40 6.82 -6.64
N ILE A 71 12.51 7.48 -5.48
CA ILE A 71 11.39 7.61 -4.53
C ILE A 71 10.25 8.43 -5.13
N SER A 72 10.54 9.49 -5.88
CA SER A 72 9.49 10.27 -6.56
C SER A 72 8.72 9.41 -7.57
N SER A 73 9.42 8.49 -8.27
CA SER A 73 8.78 7.52 -9.16
C SER A 73 7.91 6.54 -8.39
N LEU A 74 8.41 6.02 -7.26
CA LEU A 74 7.66 5.13 -6.39
C LEU A 74 6.42 5.81 -5.79
N ASN A 75 6.53 7.07 -5.36
CA ASN A 75 5.43 7.84 -4.78
C ASN A 75 4.26 8.00 -5.77
N LYS A 76 4.53 8.16 -7.07
CA LYS A 76 3.48 8.17 -8.09
C LYS A 76 2.72 6.84 -8.15
N LYS A 77 3.45 5.72 -8.14
CA LYS A 77 2.84 4.38 -8.13
C LYS A 77 2.01 4.13 -6.86
N LEU A 78 2.56 4.53 -5.71
CA LEU A 78 1.87 4.41 -4.42
C LEU A 78 0.63 5.31 -4.35
N TYR A 79 0.69 6.51 -4.93
CA TYR A 79 -0.48 7.39 -5.02
C TYR A 79 -1.63 6.72 -5.77
N ASP A 80 -1.34 6.11 -6.93
CA ASP A 80 -2.35 5.38 -7.70
C ASP A 80 -2.92 4.19 -6.91
N GLU A 81 -2.10 3.48 -6.14
CA GLU A 81 -2.58 2.36 -5.33
C GLU A 81 -3.42 2.80 -4.13
N ILE A 82 -2.95 3.80 -3.37
CA ILE A 82 -3.59 4.31 -2.16
C ILE A 82 -4.89 5.04 -2.50
N VAL A 83 -4.84 5.97 -3.45
CA VAL A 83 -5.94 6.89 -3.75
C VAL A 83 -6.88 6.30 -4.80
N ASN A 84 -6.35 5.81 -5.92
CA ASN A 84 -7.20 5.39 -7.05
C ASN A 84 -7.75 3.98 -6.88
N LYS A 85 -6.93 3.02 -6.44
CA LYS A 85 -7.36 1.62 -6.28
C LYS A 85 -8.05 1.34 -4.94
N ARG A 86 -7.42 1.74 -3.84
CA ARG A 86 -7.91 1.44 -2.49
C ARG A 86 -8.84 2.52 -1.90
N LYS A 87 -8.96 3.67 -2.57
CA LYS A 87 -9.83 4.79 -2.16
C LYS A 87 -9.64 5.21 -0.70
N MET A 88 -8.41 5.18 -0.22
CA MET A 88 -8.07 5.58 1.14
C MET A 88 -8.30 7.08 1.32
N GLY A 89 -8.93 7.45 2.43
CA GLY A 89 -9.12 8.82 2.87
C GLY A 89 -7.80 9.48 3.28
N LYS A 90 -7.77 10.82 3.24
CA LYS A 90 -6.57 11.59 3.61
C LYS A 90 -6.11 11.35 5.04
N LEU A 91 -7.06 11.09 5.94
CA LEU A 91 -6.82 10.90 7.38
C LEU A 91 -6.62 9.44 7.78
N ASP A 92 -6.72 8.52 6.82
CA ASP A 92 -6.59 7.09 7.08
C ASP A 92 -5.18 6.77 7.57
N LEU A 93 -5.09 5.82 8.49
CA LEU A 93 -3.82 5.38 9.06
C LEU A 93 -3.26 4.24 8.21
N ILE A 94 -2.07 4.44 7.68
CA ILE A 94 -1.40 3.46 6.84
C ILE A 94 0.02 3.19 7.33
N LYS A 95 0.56 2.03 6.95
CA LYS A 95 1.97 1.70 7.11
C LYS A 95 2.47 1.08 5.81
N ILE A 96 3.59 1.60 5.32
CA ILE A 96 4.27 1.10 4.13
C ILE A 96 5.55 0.41 4.58
N LEU A 97 5.69 -0.88 4.24
CA LEU A 97 6.95 -1.60 4.29
C LEU A 97 7.39 -1.88 2.85
N LEU A 98 8.68 -1.76 2.59
CA LEU A 98 9.26 -2.18 1.33
C LEU A 98 10.70 -2.60 1.51
N GLU A 99 11.18 -3.46 0.63
CA GLU A 99 12.59 -3.77 0.50
C GLU A 99 13.19 -2.91 -0.61
N VAL A 100 14.40 -2.41 -0.38
CA VAL A 100 15.13 -1.62 -1.35
C VAL A 100 16.56 -2.12 -1.47
N TYR A 101 17.07 -2.18 -2.69
CA TYR A 101 18.49 -2.36 -2.94
C TYR A 101 19.00 -1.42 -4.02
N TYR A 102 20.28 -1.09 -3.94
CA TYR A 102 20.93 -0.24 -4.92
C TYR A 102 21.62 -1.09 -5.99
N ASP A 103 21.22 -0.87 -7.25
CA ASP A 103 21.89 -1.42 -8.42
C ASP A 103 22.93 -0.39 -8.91
N GLU A 104 24.19 -0.66 -8.59
CA GLU A 104 25.33 0.19 -8.97
C GLU A 104 25.53 0.28 -10.48
N ASN A 105 25.23 -0.80 -11.23
CA ASN A 105 25.42 -0.86 -12.67
C ASN A 105 24.44 0.08 -13.38
N ASN A 106 23.18 0.08 -12.92
CA ASN A 106 22.11 0.88 -13.50
C ASN A 106 21.88 2.22 -12.77
N LYS A 107 22.65 2.51 -11.72
CA LYS A 107 22.51 3.70 -10.85
C LYS A 107 21.05 3.93 -10.44
N LYS A 108 20.42 2.88 -9.93
CA LYS A 108 18.98 2.86 -9.66
C LYS A 108 18.65 2.11 -8.37
N LEU A 109 17.66 2.61 -7.65
CA LEU A 109 16.99 1.88 -6.57
C LEU A 109 15.98 0.91 -7.15
N VAL A 110 16.09 -0.35 -6.73
CA VAL A 110 15.08 -1.36 -7.00
C VAL A 110 14.28 -1.58 -5.73
N PHE A 111 12.96 -1.46 -5.86
CA PHE A 111 12.01 -1.64 -4.77
C PHE A 111 11.29 -2.97 -4.96
N ASP A 112 11.24 -3.77 -3.90
CA ASP A 112 10.60 -5.08 -3.89
C ASP A 112 9.73 -5.23 -2.64
N ASN A 113 8.87 -6.26 -2.60
CA ASN A 113 8.05 -6.63 -1.45
C ASN A 113 7.27 -5.46 -0.81
N ILE A 114 6.69 -4.59 -1.64
CA ILE A 114 5.92 -3.43 -1.16
C ILE A 114 4.63 -3.92 -0.47
N LYS A 115 4.53 -3.70 0.83
CA LYS A 115 3.37 -4.01 1.67
C LYS A 115 2.72 -2.73 2.17
N LEU A 116 1.49 -2.51 1.74
CA LEU A 116 0.63 -1.42 2.20
C LEU A 116 -0.42 -1.95 3.18
N ILE A 117 -0.25 -1.61 4.46
CA ILE A 117 -1.15 -1.97 5.56
C ILE A 117 -2.07 -0.78 5.84
N HIS A 118 -3.38 -1.04 5.84
CA HIS A 118 -4.42 -0.07 6.18
C HIS A 118 -4.95 -0.38 7.59
N TYR A 119 -4.93 0.60 8.48
CA TYR A 119 -5.51 0.49 9.81
C TYR A 119 -6.90 1.12 9.81
N LEU A 120 -7.89 0.31 10.14
CA LEU A 120 -9.29 0.72 10.29
C LEU A 120 -9.61 0.98 11.76
N THR A 121 -10.54 1.89 12.01
CA THR A 121 -11.12 2.06 13.34
C THR A 121 -12.05 0.89 13.67
N GLU A 122 -12.37 0.71 14.95
CA GLU A 122 -13.32 -0.32 15.40
C GLU A 122 -14.68 -0.17 14.70
N GLU A 123 -15.20 1.06 14.59
CA GLU A 123 -16.45 1.33 13.89
C GLU A 123 -16.40 0.95 12.41
N GLN A 124 -15.27 1.19 11.75
CA GLN A 124 -15.07 0.81 10.34
C GLN A 124 -14.96 -0.71 10.18
N CYS A 125 -14.33 -1.40 11.12
CA CYS A 125 -14.25 -2.86 11.14
C CYS A 125 -15.65 -3.50 11.27
N VAL A 126 -16.49 -2.98 12.17
CA VAL A 126 -17.86 -3.47 12.35
C VAL A 126 -18.67 -3.25 11.09
N LYS A 127 -18.67 -2.03 10.53
CA LYS A 127 -19.39 -1.74 9.28
C LYS A 127 -18.94 -2.61 8.12
N TYR A 128 -17.62 -2.79 7.96
CA TYR A 128 -17.07 -3.64 6.92
C TYR A 128 -17.51 -5.10 7.09
N GLY A 129 -17.53 -5.60 8.32
CA GLY A 129 -18.04 -6.92 8.67
C GLY A 129 -19.52 -7.07 8.29
N ASP A 130 -20.36 -6.14 8.73
CA ASP A 130 -21.80 -6.17 8.49
C ASP A 130 -22.14 -6.10 6.99
N GLU A 131 -21.47 -5.22 6.23
CA GLU A 131 -21.65 -5.12 4.77
C GLU A 131 -21.24 -6.41 4.06
N LYS A 132 -20.11 -7.02 4.46
CA LYS A 132 -19.63 -8.28 3.87
C LYS A 132 -20.55 -9.45 4.20
N VAL A 133 -21.05 -9.53 5.43
CA VAL A 133 -22.03 -10.54 5.84
C VAL A 133 -23.30 -10.40 5.01
N LYS A 134 -23.80 -9.17 4.83
CA LYS A 134 -24.98 -8.91 4.01
C LYS A 134 -24.78 -9.30 2.54
N GLU A 135 -23.64 -8.94 1.95
CA GLU A 135 -23.30 -9.32 0.57
C GLU A 135 -23.26 -10.85 0.38
N ILE A 136 -22.70 -11.57 1.36
CA ILE A 136 -22.66 -13.05 1.35
C ILE A 136 -24.06 -13.64 1.46
N ILE A 137 -24.91 -13.10 2.35
CA ILE A 137 -26.30 -13.56 2.52
C ILE A 137 -27.07 -13.35 1.21
N ASP A 138 -27.01 -12.16 0.62
CA ASP A 138 -27.68 -11.84 -0.64
C ASP A 138 -27.18 -12.75 -1.79
N GLY A 139 -25.87 -13.05 -1.81
CA GLY A 139 -25.27 -13.98 -2.75
C GLY A 139 -25.79 -15.42 -2.57
N LEU A 140 -25.90 -15.89 -1.32
CA LEU A 140 -26.44 -17.21 -1.00
C LEU A 140 -27.91 -17.33 -1.40
N GLU A 141 -28.72 -16.29 -1.20
CA GLU A 141 -30.13 -16.30 -1.61
C GLU A 141 -30.29 -16.39 -3.13
N LYS A 142 -29.52 -15.60 -3.89
CA LYS A 142 -29.50 -15.69 -5.36
C LYS A 142 -29.09 -17.08 -5.84
N LEU A 143 -28.02 -17.63 -5.26
CA LEU A 143 -27.51 -18.94 -5.63
C LEU A 143 -28.50 -20.06 -5.27
N ARG A 144 -29.24 -19.93 -4.16
CA ARG A 144 -30.33 -20.85 -3.78
C ARG A 144 -31.47 -20.77 -4.79
N ALA A 145 -31.88 -19.57 -5.19
CA ALA A 145 -32.95 -19.37 -6.18
C ALA A 145 -32.58 -19.95 -7.55
N GLU A 146 -31.33 -19.77 -8.00
CA GLU A 146 -30.83 -20.37 -9.24
C GLU A 146 -30.78 -21.89 -9.16
N ASN A 147 -30.28 -22.45 -8.05
CA ASN A 147 -30.27 -23.90 -7.83
C ASN A 147 -31.69 -24.49 -7.84
N GLN A 148 -32.66 -23.79 -7.27
CA GLN A 148 -34.06 -24.24 -7.29
C GLN A 148 -34.63 -24.26 -8.71
N LYS A 149 -34.43 -23.20 -9.49
CA LYS A 149 -34.85 -23.14 -10.90
C LYS A 149 -34.19 -24.24 -11.75
N LEU A 150 -32.90 -24.50 -11.51
CA LEU A 150 -32.16 -25.56 -12.19
C LEU A 150 -32.74 -26.94 -11.83
N LYS A 151 -33.01 -27.21 -10.56
CA LYS A 151 -33.65 -28.47 -10.11
C LYS A 151 -35.00 -28.67 -10.77
N GLU A 152 -35.87 -27.66 -10.76
CA GLU A 152 -37.19 -27.73 -11.40
C GLU A 152 -37.09 -28.00 -12.90
N SER A 153 -36.11 -27.41 -13.58
CA SER A 153 -35.85 -27.65 -15.00
C SER A 153 -35.34 -29.08 -15.25
N LEU A 154 -34.48 -29.58 -14.36
CA LEU A 154 -33.89 -30.91 -14.45
C LEU A 154 -34.94 -32.00 -14.19
N ASP A 155 -35.88 -31.77 -13.26
CA ASP A 155 -36.99 -32.66 -12.98
C ASP A 155 -37.98 -32.71 -14.16
N LYS A 156 -38.26 -31.57 -14.81
CA LYS A 156 -39.05 -31.54 -16.06
C LYS A 156 -38.40 -32.35 -17.17
N ILE A 157 -37.08 -32.18 -17.37
CA ILE A 157 -36.34 -32.93 -18.40
C ILE A 157 -36.35 -34.43 -18.08
N LYS A 158 -36.13 -34.82 -16.82
CA LYS A 158 -36.20 -36.23 -16.41
C LYS A 158 -37.56 -36.83 -16.75
N LEU A 159 -38.65 -36.13 -16.47
CA LEU A 159 -40.00 -36.60 -16.75
C LEU A 159 -40.24 -36.88 -18.23
N ILE A 160 -39.68 -36.02 -19.10
CA ILE A 160 -39.73 -36.17 -20.57
C ILE A 160 -38.89 -37.35 -21.05
N VAL A 161 -37.72 -37.59 -20.46
CA VAL A 161 -36.81 -38.68 -20.87
C VAL A 161 -37.28 -40.05 -20.38
N SER A 162 -38.09 -40.09 -19.31
CA SER A 162 -38.67 -41.33 -18.76
C SER A 162 -40.06 -41.69 -19.31
N GLN A 163 -40.55 -40.97 -20.32
CA GLN A 163 -41.71 -41.33 -21.16
C GLN A 163 -41.22 -41.93 -22.48
#